data_AF-A0A5C6BV39-F1
#
_entry.id   AF-A0A5C6BV39-F1
#
_cell.length_a   1.000
_cell.length_b   1.000
_cell.length_c   1.000
_cell.angle_alpha   90.00
_cell.angle_beta   90.00
_cell.angle_gamma   90.00
#
_symmetry.space_group_name_H-M   'P 1'
#
loop_
_entity.id
_entity.type
_entity.pdbx_description
1 polymer ?
#
loop_
_entity_poly.entity_id
_entity_poly.type
_entity_poly.pdbx_seq_one_letter_code
_entity_poly.pdbx_strand_id
1 'polypeptide(L)'
;MNSDFDDHRLHLTRRRFFGRSASGIGIAAMASILGGDRGLAAGPSGSPPEIPPPTGTLRDYHVPPKAKRVIYLFQSGAPSQQELFDNKPALQQYEGKDLRDYVDMNQRITGMTAGQQSFPLAGSRYQFEKHGECGMELGSELLPHIATLADDMCLIRSMHTEAINHDPAMTFFQSGNQLPGRPSLGSWLHYGLGTLNNNLPTFITMVSRGTGRPNCQPLYDRLWGSGFLPSNYAGVKLMSVGDPVLYLSNPEGFDGTARRRMLDDLAKLNQAKLDEFADPEISTRIKQYELAYRMQTSVPELTEFSDEPQHVLDSYGPDVMKRGTYAYNCLLARRLAERDVRFVQLFHMGWDQHFTLPKQLPGQCRDTDQPTRALINDLKQRGMLDDTLVVWGGEFGRTSYCQGALNAETYGRDHHPRCFSLWMTGAGIKRGLTYGATDELCYNITENPVHVHDLHATMLHLLGIDHERLTYRFQGRDFRLTDVHGSVVNDILA
;
A
#
# COMPACT_ATOMS: atom_id res chain seq x y z
N MET A 1 -3.74 -25.00 -31.81
CA MET A 1 -2.55 -25.88 -31.64
C MET A 1 -1.47 -25.33 -32.57
N ASN A 2 -0.55 -24.50 -32.02
CA ASN A 2 0.73 -24.01 -32.59
C ASN A 2 1.18 -22.63 -32.03
N SER A 3 0.90 -22.26 -30.78
CA SER A 3 1.43 -20.99 -30.22
C SER A 3 2.94 -21.05 -29.95
N ASP A 4 3.44 -22.17 -29.43
CA ASP A 4 4.83 -22.26 -28.96
C ASP A 4 5.84 -22.30 -30.11
N PHE A 5 5.42 -22.82 -31.27
CA PHE A 5 6.23 -22.81 -32.50
C PHE A 5 6.38 -21.40 -33.09
N ASP A 6 5.33 -20.58 -32.98
CA ASP A 6 5.34 -19.21 -33.50
C ASP A 6 6.17 -18.28 -32.60
N ASP A 7 6.08 -18.44 -31.27
CA ASP A 7 6.94 -17.72 -30.32
C ASP A 7 8.41 -18.10 -30.47
N HIS A 8 8.72 -19.39 -30.67
CA HIS A 8 10.09 -19.84 -30.93
C HIS A 8 10.67 -19.26 -32.24
N ARG A 9 9.86 -19.19 -33.30
CA ARG A 9 10.24 -18.55 -34.58
C ARG A 9 10.45 -17.03 -34.44
N LEU A 10 9.65 -16.35 -33.62
CA LEU A 10 9.81 -14.93 -33.29
C LEU A 10 11.11 -14.66 -32.52
N HIS A 11 11.51 -15.55 -31.60
CA HIS A 11 12.80 -15.45 -30.90
C HIS A 11 14.01 -15.69 -31.82
N LEU A 12 13.93 -16.67 -32.72
CA LEU A 12 14.99 -16.95 -33.71
C LEU A 12 15.17 -15.81 -34.71
N THR A 13 14.07 -15.19 -35.16
CA THR A 13 14.12 -14.04 -36.08
C THR A 13 14.60 -12.75 -35.40
N ARG A 14 14.26 -12.54 -34.11
CA ARG A 14 14.82 -11.45 -33.28
C ARG A 14 16.34 -11.57 -33.10
N ARG A 15 16.88 -12.77 -32.86
CA ARG A 15 18.34 -12.99 -32.76
C ARG A 15 19.06 -12.66 -34.07
N ARG A 16 18.49 -13.00 -35.24
CA ARG A 16 19.03 -12.61 -36.55
C ARG A 16 18.94 -11.11 -36.82
N PHE A 17 17.87 -10.46 -36.38
CA PHE A 17 17.70 -9.01 -36.49
C PHE A 17 18.73 -8.26 -35.64
N PHE A 18 18.90 -8.63 -34.36
CA PHE A 18 19.87 -7.98 -33.47
C PHE A 18 21.33 -8.28 -33.83
N GLY A 19 21.62 -9.45 -34.41
CA GLY A 19 22.94 -9.76 -34.95
C GLY A 19 23.37 -8.86 -36.13
N ARG A 20 22.41 -8.25 -36.86
CA ARG A 20 22.67 -7.26 -37.92
C ARG A 20 22.52 -5.81 -37.45
N SER A 21 21.81 -5.56 -36.33
CA SER A 21 21.55 -4.22 -35.77
C SER A 21 22.55 -3.78 -34.67
N ALA A 22 23.63 -4.53 -34.45
CA ALA A 22 24.62 -4.26 -33.40
C ALA A 22 25.21 -2.84 -33.45
N SER A 23 25.27 -2.22 -34.63
CA SER A 23 25.71 -0.82 -34.79
C SER A 23 24.73 0.22 -34.23
N GLY A 24 23.42 -0.08 -34.17
CA GLY A 24 22.40 0.84 -33.67
C GLY A 24 22.22 0.79 -32.14
N ILE A 25 22.39 -0.40 -31.54
CA ILE A 25 22.30 -0.58 -30.08
C ILE A 25 23.48 0.10 -29.38
N GLY A 26 24.67 0.08 -29.97
CA GLY A 26 25.83 0.79 -29.43
C GLY A 26 25.61 2.29 -29.30
N ILE A 27 24.92 2.90 -30.28
CA ILE A 27 24.57 4.33 -30.25
C ILE A 27 23.48 4.61 -29.20
N ALA A 28 22.47 3.75 -29.07
CA ALA A 28 21.43 3.90 -28.04
C ALA A 28 21.98 3.70 -26.61
N ALA A 29 22.91 2.76 -26.42
CA ALA A 29 23.62 2.58 -25.16
C ALA A 29 24.53 3.77 -24.83
N MET A 30 25.25 4.31 -25.83
CA MET A 30 26.05 5.52 -25.67
C MET A 30 25.18 6.77 -25.41
N ALA A 31 24.00 6.87 -26.03
CA ALA A 31 23.03 7.93 -25.75
C ALA A 31 22.37 7.81 -24.37
N SER A 32 22.21 6.58 -23.85
CA SER A 32 21.76 6.34 -22.47
C SER A 32 22.83 6.73 -21.45
N ILE A 33 24.10 6.41 -21.73
CA ILE A 33 25.25 6.78 -20.88
C ILE A 33 25.50 8.30 -20.92
N LEU A 34 25.43 8.93 -22.10
CA LEU A 34 25.62 10.38 -22.26
C LEU A 34 24.37 11.19 -21.87
N GLY A 35 23.17 10.58 -21.92
CA GLY A 35 21.91 11.20 -21.51
C GLY A 35 21.64 11.12 -20.00
N GLY A 36 22.35 10.25 -19.28
CA GLY A 36 22.30 10.12 -17.82
C GLY A 36 22.85 11.34 -17.06
N ASP A 37 23.60 12.21 -17.73
CA ASP A 37 24.17 13.46 -17.18
C ASP A 37 23.31 14.71 -17.41
N ARG A 38 22.02 14.57 -17.75
CA ARG A 38 21.08 15.71 -17.72
C ARG A 38 20.61 16.03 -16.30
N GLY A 39 21.57 16.36 -15.44
CA GLY A 39 21.37 17.10 -14.20
C GLY A 39 22.12 18.44 -14.32
N LEU A 40 21.45 19.54 -13.98
CA LEU A 40 21.89 20.94 -13.99
C LEU A 40 21.57 21.75 -15.27
N ALA A 41 20.28 21.86 -15.59
CA ALA A 41 19.75 23.10 -16.16
C ALA A 41 18.60 23.57 -15.25
N ALA A 42 18.88 24.61 -14.45
CA ALA A 42 17.87 25.31 -13.68
C ALA A 42 16.93 26.04 -14.67
N GLY A 43 15.82 25.40 -15.01
CA GLY A 43 14.68 26.02 -15.67
C GLY A 43 13.82 26.79 -14.66
N PRO A 44 13.09 27.83 -15.09
CA PRO A 44 12.36 28.70 -14.19
C PRO A 44 11.24 27.93 -13.46
N SER A 45 11.10 28.24 -12.18
CA SER A 45 10.10 27.74 -11.25
C SER A 45 8.67 27.86 -11.80
N GLY A 46 8.01 26.71 -12.01
CA GLY A 46 6.59 26.67 -12.39
C GLY A 46 6.10 25.38 -13.07
N SER A 47 7.00 24.52 -13.57
CA SER A 47 6.60 23.24 -14.16
C SER A 47 6.38 22.18 -13.08
N PRO A 48 5.28 21.39 -13.10
CA PRO A 48 5.14 20.22 -12.24
C PRO A 48 6.31 19.25 -12.48
N PRO A 49 6.74 18.49 -11.45
CA PRO A 49 7.85 17.55 -11.58
C PRO A 49 7.59 16.60 -12.76
N GLU A 50 8.58 16.49 -13.66
CA GLU A 50 8.47 15.65 -14.84
C GLU A 50 8.48 14.18 -14.41
N ILE A 51 7.30 13.55 -14.41
CA ILE A 51 7.17 12.12 -14.10
C ILE A 51 7.75 11.35 -15.29
N PRO A 52 8.79 10.52 -15.09
CA PRO A 52 9.46 9.84 -16.20
C PRO A 52 8.54 8.79 -16.83
N PRO A 53 8.71 8.47 -18.12
CA PRO A 53 7.86 7.51 -18.81
C PRO A 53 7.94 6.11 -18.17
N PRO A 54 6.90 5.27 -18.33
CA PRO A 54 6.90 3.90 -17.85
C PRO A 54 8.06 3.07 -18.43
N THR A 55 8.69 2.23 -17.61
CA THR A 55 9.70 1.26 -18.05
C THR A 55 9.17 -0.19 -17.99
N GLY A 56 7.88 -0.35 -17.69
CA GLY A 56 7.20 -1.63 -17.55
C GLY A 56 6.62 -2.12 -18.87
N THR A 57 5.46 -2.78 -18.80
CA THR A 57 4.75 -3.25 -20.00
C THR A 57 3.98 -2.16 -20.74
N LEU A 58 3.63 -1.07 -20.05
CA LEU A 58 3.04 0.11 -20.67
C LEU A 58 4.11 0.85 -21.48
N ARG A 59 3.77 1.22 -22.72
CA ARG A 59 4.65 2.02 -23.59
C ARG A 59 4.62 3.50 -23.24
N ASP A 60 3.46 3.96 -22.77
CA ASP A 60 3.20 5.34 -22.37
C ASP A 60 2.06 5.32 -21.35
N TYR A 61 1.88 6.42 -20.64
CA TYR A 61 0.74 6.65 -19.78
C TYR A 61 -0.57 6.71 -20.59
N HIS A 62 -1.63 6.12 -20.06
CA HIS A 62 -2.96 6.20 -20.67
C HIS A 62 -3.61 7.57 -20.44
N VAL A 63 -3.31 8.21 -19.31
CA VAL A 63 -3.74 9.56 -18.92
C VAL A 63 -2.58 10.28 -18.22
N PRO A 64 -2.54 11.63 -18.16
CA PRO A 64 -1.45 12.35 -17.51
C PRO A 64 -1.29 11.93 -16.04
N PRO A 65 -0.13 11.38 -15.63
CA PRO A 65 0.08 10.93 -14.26
C PRO A 65 0.17 12.13 -13.31
N LYS A 66 -0.38 11.96 -12.11
CA LYS A 66 -0.25 12.86 -10.96
C LYS A 66 0.63 12.26 -9.86
N ALA A 67 0.69 10.93 -9.78
CA ALA A 67 1.51 10.18 -8.85
C ALA A 67 2.68 9.50 -9.58
N LYS A 68 3.87 9.60 -9.01
CA LYS A 68 5.04 8.80 -9.36
C LYS A 68 5.10 7.52 -8.53
N ARG A 69 4.70 7.60 -7.26
CA ARG A 69 4.82 6.54 -6.25
C ARG A 69 3.61 6.50 -5.30
N VAL A 70 3.44 5.37 -4.62
CA VAL A 70 2.41 5.15 -3.60
C VAL A 70 3.06 4.70 -2.29
N ILE A 71 2.65 5.31 -1.18
CA ILE A 71 2.88 4.80 0.16
C ILE A 71 1.53 4.42 0.75
N TYR A 72 1.32 3.13 1.00
CA TYR A 72 0.08 2.63 1.59
C TYR A 72 0.33 2.22 3.04
N LEU A 73 -0.23 2.99 3.96
CA LEU A 73 -0.24 2.78 5.41
C LEU A 73 -1.48 1.94 5.78
N PHE A 74 -1.37 0.63 5.63
CA PHE A 74 -2.47 -0.32 5.83
C PHE A 74 -2.62 -0.71 7.29
N GLN A 75 -3.74 -0.33 7.87
CA GLN A 75 -4.10 -0.56 9.26
C GLN A 75 -4.85 -1.89 9.38
N SER A 76 -4.08 -2.98 9.46
CA SER A 76 -4.61 -4.34 9.48
C SER A 76 -5.40 -4.60 10.75
N GLY A 77 -6.68 -4.90 10.54
CA GLY A 77 -7.64 -5.11 11.61
C GLY A 77 -8.76 -4.06 11.64
N ALA A 78 -9.00 -3.29 10.58
CA ALA A 78 -10.15 -2.36 10.48
C ALA A 78 -10.27 -1.36 11.65
N PRO A 79 -9.58 -0.20 11.56
CA PRO A 79 -9.73 0.89 12.52
C PRO A 79 -11.19 1.27 12.71
N SER A 80 -11.59 1.54 13.95
CA SER A 80 -12.96 1.93 14.21
C SER A 80 -13.24 3.35 13.73
N GLN A 81 -14.01 3.47 12.65
CA GLN A 81 -14.38 4.75 12.07
C GLN A 81 -15.17 5.64 13.05
N GLN A 82 -15.93 5.03 13.95
CA GLN A 82 -16.79 5.73 14.92
C GLN A 82 -16.00 6.40 16.04
N GLU A 83 -14.79 5.92 16.32
CA GLU A 83 -13.88 6.53 17.30
C GLU A 83 -12.90 7.52 16.66
N LEU A 84 -12.67 7.44 15.34
CA LEU A 84 -11.58 8.16 14.68
C LEU A 84 -12.03 9.20 13.65
N PHE A 85 -13.05 8.90 12.83
CA PHE A 85 -13.30 9.64 11.58
C PHE A 85 -14.76 9.99 11.28
N ASP A 86 -15.72 9.32 11.93
CA ASP A 86 -17.15 9.44 11.64
C ASP A 86 -17.94 9.59 12.96
N ASN A 87 -17.99 10.82 13.48
CA ASN A 87 -18.65 11.13 14.75
C ASN A 87 -20.16 10.86 14.67
N LYS A 88 -20.66 10.00 15.56
CA LYS A 88 -22.08 9.65 15.67
C LYS A 88 -22.63 9.87 17.08
N PRO A 89 -23.07 11.10 17.42
CA PRO A 89 -23.68 11.38 18.72
C PRO A 89 -24.90 10.51 19.03
N ALA A 90 -25.64 10.06 18.00
CA ALA A 90 -26.78 9.16 18.17
C ALA A 90 -26.38 7.81 18.81
N LEU A 91 -25.15 7.31 18.57
CA LEU A 91 -24.68 6.09 19.24
C LEU A 91 -24.50 6.25 20.74
N GLN A 92 -24.15 7.46 21.21
CA GLN A 92 -24.12 7.78 22.64
C GLN A 92 -25.54 7.94 23.20
N GLN A 93 -26.44 8.60 22.45
CA GLN A 93 -27.83 8.79 22.87
C GLN A 93 -28.60 7.47 23.01
N TYR A 94 -28.33 6.49 22.14
CA TYR A 94 -28.99 5.19 22.12
C TYR A 94 -28.15 4.07 22.72
N GLU A 95 -27.14 4.44 23.50
CA GLU A 95 -26.23 3.49 24.10
C GLU A 95 -26.94 2.37 24.88
N GLY A 96 -26.52 1.12 24.63
CA GLY A 96 -27.07 -0.08 25.26
C GLY A 96 -28.42 -0.55 24.70
N LYS A 97 -29.09 0.26 23.87
CA LYS A 97 -30.31 -0.16 23.18
C LYS A 97 -30.00 -1.11 22.03
N ASP A 98 -30.98 -1.91 21.64
CA ASP A 98 -30.79 -2.89 20.58
C ASP A 98 -30.78 -2.19 19.20
N LEU A 99 -29.77 -2.48 18.39
CA LEU A 99 -29.66 -1.98 17.02
C LEU A 99 -30.93 -2.27 16.20
N ARG A 100 -31.60 -3.40 16.42
CA ARG A 100 -32.80 -3.82 15.67
C ARG A 100 -34.01 -2.91 15.88
N ASP A 101 -34.00 -2.09 16.92
CA ASP A 101 -35.05 -1.10 17.15
C ASP A 101 -34.93 0.10 16.19
N TYR A 102 -33.77 0.25 15.53
CA TYR A 102 -33.41 1.43 14.75
C TYR A 102 -33.12 1.14 13.28
N VAL A 103 -32.62 -0.06 12.96
CA VAL A 103 -32.29 -0.45 11.58
C VAL A 103 -32.79 -1.86 11.28
N ASP A 104 -33.13 -2.08 10.01
CA ASP A 104 -33.37 -3.42 9.49
C ASP A 104 -32.02 -4.13 9.29
N MET A 105 -31.75 -5.15 10.11
CA MET A 105 -30.50 -5.94 10.07
C MET A 105 -30.50 -6.95 8.92
N ASN A 106 -30.73 -6.48 7.70
CA ASN A 106 -30.71 -7.28 6.48
C ASN A 106 -29.29 -7.56 5.93
N GLN A 107 -28.26 -7.08 6.63
CA GLN A 107 -26.87 -7.23 6.23
C GLN A 107 -26.25 -8.51 6.78
N ARG A 108 -25.23 -9.02 6.08
CA ARG A 108 -24.41 -10.12 6.57
C ARG A 108 -23.66 -9.69 7.83
N ILE A 109 -23.82 -10.44 8.90
CA ILE A 109 -23.04 -10.33 10.15
C ILE A 109 -22.09 -11.52 10.29
N THR A 110 -21.11 -11.42 11.19
CA THR A 110 -20.18 -12.52 11.42
C THR A 110 -20.85 -13.67 12.19
N GLY A 111 -20.22 -14.85 12.15
CA GLY A 111 -20.63 -15.96 13.02
C GLY A 111 -20.46 -15.66 14.52
N MET A 112 -19.65 -14.66 14.90
CA MET A 112 -19.41 -14.29 16.30
C MET A 112 -20.64 -13.61 16.93
N THR A 113 -21.41 -12.86 16.13
CA THR A 113 -22.58 -12.12 16.61
C THR A 113 -23.90 -12.68 16.10
N ALA A 114 -23.89 -13.61 15.14
CA ALA A 114 -25.11 -14.21 14.56
C ALA A 114 -26.01 -14.90 15.59
N GLY A 115 -25.43 -15.49 16.64
CA GLY A 115 -26.18 -16.16 17.72
C GLY A 115 -26.51 -15.26 18.92
N GLN A 116 -26.17 -13.97 18.86
CA GLN A 116 -26.33 -13.07 19.99
C GLN A 116 -27.80 -12.65 20.17
N GLN A 117 -28.26 -12.59 21.42
CA GLN A 117 -29.66 -12.28 21.74
C GLN A 117 -30.02 -10.80 21.56
N SER A 118 -29.04 -9.90 21.67
CA SER A 118 -29.19 -8.46 21.47
C SER A 118 -27.96 -7.85 20.80
N PHE A 119 -28.14 -6.69 20.17
CA PHE A 119 -27.08 -5.94 19.51
C PHE A 119 -26.93 -4.57 20.16
N PRO A 120 -26.34 -4.48 21.36
CA PRO A 120 -26.33 -3.24 22.12
C PRO A 120 -25.45 -2.20 21.42
N LEU A 121 -26.07 -1.07 21.05
CA LEU A 121 -25.38 0.08 20.46
C LEU A 121 -24.29 0.58 21.41
N ALA A 122 -23.11 0.85 20.85
CA ALA A 122 -21.94 1.32 21.59
C ALA A 122 -21.52 2.70 21.09
N GLY A 123 -21.65 3.71 21.94
CA GLY A 123 -21.17 5.07 21.66
C GLY A 123 -19.66 5.18 21.79
N SER A 124 -19.02 5.99 20.93
CA SER A 124 -17.62 6.36 21.12
C SER A 124 -17.44 7.04 22.49
N ARG A 125 -16.34 6.72 23.17
CA ARG A 125 -15.94 7.34 24.44
C ARG A 125 -15.05 8.56 24.25
N TYR A 126 -14.60 8.79 23.03
CA TYR A 126 -13.60 9.80 22.69
C TYR A 126 -14.26 11.02 22.07
N GLN A 127 -13.66 12.17 22.31
CA GLN A 127 -14.13 13.45 21.82
C GLN A 127 -13.70 13.67 20.36
N PHE A 128 -14.61 14.33 19.64
CA PHE A 128 -14.38 14.79 18.28
C PHE A 128 -14.33 16.31 18.27
N GLU A 129 -13.43 16.84 17.46
CA GLU A 129 -13.27 18.27 17.25
C GLU A 129 -13.11 18.56 15.76
N LYS A 130 -13.42 19.79 15.36
CA LYS A 130 -13.20 20.26 14.00
C LYS A 130 -11.80 20.81 13.86
N HIS A 131 -11.11 20.41 12.79
CA HIS A 131 -9.73 20.79 12.51
C HIS A 131 -9.59 21.40 11.12
N GLY A 132 -8.56 22.24 10.98
CA GLY A 132 -8.25 22.93 9.73
C GLY A 132 -9.26 24.01 9.34
N GLU A 133 -8.97 24.69 8.24
CA GLU A 133 -9.88 25.63 7.58
C GLU A 133 -11.08 24.90 6.96
N CYS A 134 -10.91 23.64 6.54
CA CYS A 134 -11.99 22.81 6.01
C CYS A 134 -13.00 22.35 7.08
N GLY A 135 -12.66 22.48 8.37
CA GLY A 135 -13.52 22.12 9.48
C GLY A 135 -13.81 20.62 9.57
N MET A 136 -12.88 19.78 9.11
CA MET A 136 -12.99 18.32 9.14
C MET A 136 -13.08 17.84 10.60
N GLU A 137 -14.11 17.05 10.90
CA GLU A 137 -14.35 16.54 12.24
C GLU A 137 -13.63 15.20 12.44
N LEU A 138 -12.71 15.17 13.42
CA LEU A 138 -11.81 14.04 13.69
C LEU A 138 -11.75 13.75 15.20
N GLY A 139 -11.50 12.48 15.56
CA GLY A 139 -11.30 12.04 16.94
C GLY A 139 -9.93 12.47 17.49
N SER A 140 -9.69 13.77 17.61
CA SER A 140 -8.39 14.36 17.98
C SER A 140 -7.91 14.02 19.38
N GLU A 141 -8.79 13.55 20.27
CA GLU A 141 -8.37 12.97 21.55
C GLU A 141 -7.42 11.77 21.34
N LEU A 142 -7.68 10.96 20.31
CA LEU A 142 -6.87 9.81 19.94
C LEU A 142 -5.82 10.13 18.88
N LEU A 143 -6.15 11.04 17.96
CA LEU A 143 -5.33 11.37 16.79
C LEU A 143 -4.89 12.85 16.77
N PRO A 144 -4.26 13.38 17.83
CA PRO A 144 -3.92 14.80 17.92
C PRO A 144 -2.96 15.27 16.81
N HIS A 145 -2.11 14.39 16.28
CA HIS A 145 -1.15 14.75 15.23
C HIS A 145 -1.75 14.64 13.82
N ILE A 146 -2.46 13.56 13.50
CA ILE A 146 -3.14 13.39 12.21
C ILE A 146 -4.22 14.47 12.03
N ALA A 147 -4.89 14.89 13.11
CA ALA A 147 -5.86 15.98 13.06
C ALA A 147 -5.29 17.29 12.49
N THR A 148 -3.99 17.55 12.69
CA THR A 148 -3.31 18.74 12.12
C THR A 148 -3.19 18.72 10.59
N LEU A 149 -3.48 17.58 9.95
CA LEU A 149 -3.43 17.38 8.50
C LEU A 149 -4.81 17.51 7.83
N ALA A 150 -5.84 17.97 8.57
CA ALA A 150 -7.22 18.06 8.07
C ALA A 150 -7.30 18.74 6.69
N ASP A 151 -6.59 19.85 6.52
CA ASP A 151 -6.57 20.62 5.27
C ASP A 151 -5.74 19.98 4.15
N ASP A 152 -5.05 18.88 4.40
CA ASP A 152 -4.23 18.17 3.43
C ASP A 152 -4.83 16.85 2.97
N MET A 153 -5.77 16.30 3.72
CA MET A 153 -6.35 14.98 3.46
C MET A 153 -7.71 15.06 2.78
N CYS A 154 -8.02 14.04 1.99
CA CYS A 154 -9.36 13.69 1.57
C CYS A 154 -9.82 12.50 2.42
N LEU A 155 -10.81 12.71 3.28
CA LEU A 155 -11.44 11.67 4.08
C LEU A 155 -12.65 11.10 3.35
N ILE A 156 -12.63 9.81 3.03
CA ILE A 156 -13.75 9.08 2.45
C ILE A 156 -14.46 8.34 3.58
N ARG A 157 -15.74 8.66 3.86
CA ARG A 157 -16.55 8.00 4.91
C ARG A 157 -17.42 6.86 4.40
N SER A 158 -17.56 6.75 3.09
CA SER A 158 -18.50 5.88 2.39
C SER A 158 -17.83 4.68 1.72
N MET A 159 -16.68 4.22 2.23
CA MET A 159 -16.05 3.00 1.70
C MET A 159 -16.92 1.77 1.99
N HIS A 160 -17.02 0.83 1.06
CA HIS A 160 -17.62 -0.49 1.31
C HIS A 160 -16.92 -1.63 0.55
N THR A 161 -17.16 -2.86 1.03
CA THR A 161 -16.65 -4.12 0.46
C THR A 161 -17.63 -5.26 0.77
N GLU A 162 -17.55 -6.40 0.08
CA GLU A 162 -18.34 -7.59 0.44
C GLU A 162 -17.65 -8.50 1.47
N ALA A 163 -16.33 -8.37 1.62
CA ALA A 163 -15.56 -9.26 2.48
C ALA A 163 -15.72 -8.88 3.96
N ILE A 164 -16.22 -9.82 4.77
CA ILE A 164 -16.44 -9.61 6.21
C ILE A 164 -15.35 -10.21 7.10
N ASN A 165 -14.42 -10.99 6.54
CA ASN A 165 -13.33 -11.60 7.28
C ASN A 165 -12.01 -10.96 6.88
N HIS A 166 -11.11 -10.77 7.85
CA HIS A 166 -9.84 -10.07 7.64
C HIS A 166 -9.05 -10.58 6.45
N ASP A 167 -8.75 -11.89 6.39
CA ASP A 167 -7.89 -12.42 5.34
C ASP A 167 -8.48 -12.26 3.92
N PRO A 168 -9.76 -12.62 3.64
CA PRO A 168 -10.41 -12.28 2.38
C PRO A 168 -10.48 -10.78 2.09
N ALA A 169 -10.74 -9.94 3.09
CA ALA A 169 -10.88 -8.49 2.91
C ALA A 169 -9.53 -7.82 2.60
N MET A 170 -8.47 -8.20 3.32
CA MET A 170 -7.10 -7.78 3.01
C MET A 170 -6.70 -8.28 1.62
N THR A 171 -7.00 -9.54 1.28
CA THR A 171 -6.74 -10.06 -0.08
C THR A 171 -7.43 -9.19 -1.13
N PHE A 172 -8.66 -8.79 -0.86
CA PHE A 172 -9.43 -7.97 -1.76
C PHE A 172 -8.83 -6.58 -1.95
N PHE A 173 -8.51 -5.90 -0.85
CA PHE A 173 -7.82 -4.61 -0.88
C PHE A 173 -6.46 -4.65 -1.59
N GLN A 174 -5.74 -5.76 -1.48
CA GLN A 174 -4.45 -5.90 -2.12
C GLN A 174 -4.55 -6.39 -3.56
N SER A 175 -5.57 -7.14 -3.98
CA SER A 175 -5.57 -7.85 -5.26
C SER A 175 -6.85 -7.72 -6.10
N GLY A 176 -7.82 -6.91 -5.67
CA GLY A 176 -9.09 -6.72 -6.38
C GLY A 176 -9.99 -7.95 -6.38
N ASN A 177 -9.68 -8.99 -5.58
CA ASN A 177 -10.52 -10.18 -5.43
C ASN A 177 -10.38 -10.78 -4.02
N GLN A 178 -11.45 -11.38 -3.49
CA GLN A 178 -11.46 -11.99 -2.15
C GLN A 178 -10.71 -13.32 -2.10
N LEU A 179 -10.61 -14.03 -3.24
CA LEU A 179 -9.91 -15.29 -3.31
C LEU A 179 -8.41 -15.08 -3.58
N PRO A 180 -7.53 -15.85 -2.91
CA PRO A 180 -6.10 -15.84 -3.20
C PRO A 180 -5.78 -16.20 -4.66
N GLY A 181 -4.64 -15.73 -5.16
CA GLY A 181 -4.08 -16.14 -6.46
C GLY A 181 -3.98 -15.03 -7.50
N ARG A 182 -4.55 -13.85 -7.21
CA ARG A 182 -4.37 -12.65 -8.03
C ARG A 182 -3.14 -11.84 -7.60
N PRO A 183 -2.48 -11.15 -8.55
CA PRO A 183 -1.40 -10.22 -8.24
C PRO A 183 -1.86 -9.12 -7.30
N SER A 184 -0.96 -8.69 -6.42
CA SER A 184 -1.18 -7.54 -5.54
C SER A 184 -1.01 -6.19 -6.28
N LEU A 185 -1.55 -5.11 -5.71
CA LEU A 185 -1.54 -3.75 -6.27
C LEU A 185 -0.13 -3.25 -6.57
N GLY A 186 0.83 -3.48 -5.67
CA GLY A 186 2.24 -3.18 -5.92
C GLY A 186 2.82 -3.95 -7.10
N SER A 187 2.37 -5.19 -7.32
CA SER A 187 2.74 -5.99 -8.49
C SER A 187 2.12 -5.45 -9.78
N TRP A 188 0.91 -4.88 -9.74
CA TRP A 188 0.28 -4.23 -10.89
C TRP A 188 1.10 -3.03 -11.34
N LEU A 189 1.56 -2.21 -10.40
CA LEU A 189 2.38 -1.04 -10.72
C LEU A 189 3.75 -1.45 -11.25
N HIS A 190 4.36 -2.48 -10.67
CA HIS A 190 5.62 -2.99 -11.16
C HIS A 190 5.48 -3.55 -12.58
N TYR A 191 4.41 -4.31 -12.86
CA TYR A 191 4.10 -4.85 -14.17
C TYR A 191 3.81 -3.76 -15.21
N GLY A 192 2.94 -2.80 -14.88
CA GLY A 192 2.54 -1.73 -15.78
C GLY A 192 3.63 -0.69 -15.99
N LEU A 193 4.16 -0.13 -14.90
CA LEU A 193 5.01 1.05 -14.91
C LEU A 193 6.51 0.77 -14.79
N GLY A 194 6.90 -0.43 -14.36
CA GLY A 194 8.30 -0.79 -14.16
C GLY A 194 8.94 -0.09 -12.96
N THR A 195 10.27 -0.05 -12.94
CA THR A 195 11.05 0.53 -11.85
C THR A 195 11.49 1.95 -12.18
N LEU A 196 11.70 2.76 -11.14
CA LEU A 196 12.30 4.10 -11.24
C LEU A 196 13.74 4.13 -10.70
N ASN A 197 14.20 3.01 -10.14
CA ASN A 197 15.50 2.89 -9.51
C ASN A 197 16.15 1.55 -9.90
N ASN A 198 17.48 1.48 -9.81
CA ASN A 198 18.25 0.30 -10.20
C ASN A 198 18.74 -0.55 -9.02
N ASN A 199 18.52 -0.11 -7.79
CA ASN A 199 19.21 -0.69 -6.62
C ASN A 199 18.27 -1.29 -5.58
N LEU A 200 16.97 -1.01 -5.68
CA LEU A 200 15.94 -1.48 -4.76
C LEU A 200 14.79 -2.14 -5.53
N PRO A 201 14.04 -3.04 -4.87
CA PRO A 201 12.80 -3.56 -5.42
C PRO A 201 11.80 -2.43 -5.70
N THR A 202 11.06 -2.54 -6.80
CA THR A 202 9.98 -1.60 -7.16
C THR A 202 8.83 -1.60 -6.14
N PHE A 203 8.60 -2.76 -5.52
CA PHE A 203 7.55 -3.00 -4.52
C PHE A 203 8.17 -3.56 -3.25
N ILE A 204 8.07 -2.78 -2.16
CA ILE A 204 8.57 -3.16 -0.84
C ILE A 204 7.42 -3.21 0.15
N THR A 205 7.44 -4.23 1.00
CA THR A 205 6.50 -4.40 2.10
C THR A 205 7.23 -4.37 3.44
N MET A 206 6.62 -3.73 4.43
CA MET A 206 7.08 -3.70 5.81
C MET A 206 5.93 -4.08 6.72
N VAL A 207 6.23 -4.76 7.82
CA VAL A 207 5.24 -5.16 8.82
C VAL A 207 5.66 -4.60 10.17
N SER A 208 4.68 -4.04 10.88
CA SER A 208 4.84 -3.59 12.27
C SER A 208 3.72 -4.15 13.12
N ARG A 209 4.01 -4.35 14.42
CA ARG A 209 3.02 -4.79 15.41
C ARG A 209 2.65 -3.62 16.30
N GLY A 210 1.35 -3.39 16.46
CA GLY A 210 0.83 -2.41 17.39
C GLY A 210 0.96 -2.85 18.85
N THR A 211 1.12 -1.87 19.72
CA THR A 211 1.20 -1.98 21.16
C THR A 211 -0.18 -2.15 21.80
N GLY A 212 -1.23 -1.68 21.12
CA GLY A 212 -2.62 -1.81 21.58
C GLY A 212 -3.11 -3.26 21.59
N ARG A 213 -2.75 -4.04 20.56
CA ARG A 213 -3.04 -5.49 20.51
C ARG A 213 -1.88 -6.28 19.89
N PRO A 214 -0.84 -6.63 20.68
CA PRO A 214 0.36 -7.32 20.16
C PRO A 214 0.09 -8.73 19.63
N ASN A 215 -0.90 -9.42 20.21
CA ASN A 215 -1.40 -10.73 19.78
C ASN A 215 -2.49 -10.56 18.71
N CYS A 216 -2.05 -10.20 17.51
CA CYS A 216 -2.89 -9.90 16.37
C CYS A 216 -2.90 -11.03 15.33
N GLN A 217 -3.85 -10.97 14.41
CA GLN A 217 -4.02 -11.97 13.35
C GLN A 217 -2.80 -11.97 12.41
N PRO A 218 -2.30 -13.14 11.98
CA PRO A 218 -1.12 -13.20 11.11
C PRO A 218 -1.41 -12.60 9.72
N LEU A 219 -0.36 -12.06 9.10
CA LEU A 219 -0.37 -11.68 7.69
C LEU A 219 0.26 -12.80 6.86
N TYR A 220 -0.28 -13.02 5.66
CA TYR A 220 0.23 -14.01 4.73
C TYR A 220 1.05 -13.34 3.63
N ASP A 221 2.19 -13.92 3.27
CA ASP A 221 3.08 -13.36 2.25
C ASP A 221 2.42 -13.19 0.87
N ARG A 222 1.32 -13.90 0.61
CA ARG A 222 0.49 -13.74 -0.59
C ARG A 222 -0.11 -12.33 -0.76
N LEU A 223 -0.23 -11.53 0.30
CA LEU A 223 -0.76 -10.17 0.26
C LEU A 223 0.14 -9.20 -0.54
N TRP A 224 1.41 -9.54 -0.74
CA TRP A 224 2.34 -8.83 -1.61
C TRP A 224 2.91 -9.75 -2.71
N GLY A 225 2.16 -10.79 -3.07
CA GLY A 225 2.55 -11.72 -4.13
C GLY A 225 2.24 -11.22 -5.53
N SER A 226 2.90 -11.82 -6.53
CA SER A 226 2.65 -11.58 -7.95
C SER A 226 1.47 -12.40 -8.50
N GLY A 227 0.89 -13.33 -7.74
CA GLY A 227 -0.19 -14.20 -8.21
C GLY A 227 0.21 -14.93 -9.49
N PHE A 228 -0.59 -14.78 -10.55
CA PHE A 228 -0.29 -15.34 -11.87
C PHE A 228 0.71 -14.51 -12.71
N LEU A 229 1.12 -13.33 -12.25
CA LEU A 229 2.21 -12.58 -12.89
C LEU A 229 3.55 -13.25 -12.57
N PRO A 230 4.55 -13.14 -13.46
CA PRO A 230 5.90 -13.61 -13.21
C PRO A 230 6.45 -13.17 -11.86
N SER A 231 7.25 -14.02 -11.21
CA SER A 231 7.63 -13.83 -9.80
C SER A 231 8.55 -12.62 -9.55
N ASN A 232 9.13 -12.03 -10.59
CA ASN A 232 9.91 -10.79 -10.49
C ASN A 232 9.05 -9.57 -10.13
N TYR A 233 7.72 -9.66 -10.27
CA TYR A 233 6.81 -8.58 -9.90
C TYR A 233 6.36 -8.62 -8.43
N ALA A 234 6.70 -9.68 -7.69
CA ALA A 234 6.32 -9.82 -6.29
C ALA A 234 7.00 -8.77 -5.41
N GLY A 235 6.34 -8.40 -4.32
CA GLY A 235 6.89 -7.51 -3.30
C GLY A 235 7.96 -8.18 -2.45
N VAL A 236 8.94 -7.39 -2.01
CA VAL A 236 9.98 -7.85 -1.10
C VAL A 236 9.65 -7.35 0.31
N LYS A 237 9.45 -8.29 1.25
CA LYS A 237 9.25 -7.94 2.66
C LYS A 237 10.60 -7.60 3.31
N LEU A 238 10.69 -6.42 3.92
CA LEU A 238 11.80 -6.08 4.80
C LEU A 238 11.58 -6.64 6.20
N MET A 239 12.57 -7.34 6.73
CA MET A 239 12.52 -7.99 8.03
C MET A 239 12.73 -6.96 9.15
N SER A 240 11.95 -7.10 10.22
CA SER A 240 12.05 -6.28 11.42
C SER A 240 13.24 -6.64 12.32
N VAL A 241 13.86 -7.80 12.11
CA VAL A 241 14.98 -8.33 12.90
C VAL A 241 15.99 -9.00 11.97
N GLY A 242 17.28 -8.93 12.30
CA GLY A 242 18.35 -9.52 11.51
C GLY A 242 18.56 -8.78 10.18
N ASP A 243 18.96 -9.50 9.14
CA ASP A 243 19.12 -8.92 7.80
C ASP A 243 17.78 -8.38 7.28
N PRO A 244 17.71 -7.10 6.85
CA PRO A 244 16.47 -6.52 6.32
C PRO A 244 15.93 -7.28 5.12
N VAL A 245 16.80 -7.88 4.29
CA VAL A 245 16.41 -8.85 3.27
C VAL A 245 17.09 -10.17 3.60
N LEU A 246 16.35 -11.27 3.56
CA LEU A 246 16.88 -12.58 3.92
C LEU A 246 18.12 -12.92 3.09
N TYR A 247 19.20 -13.31 3.78
CA TYR A 247 20.48 -13.72 3.18
C TYR A 247 21.15 -12.62 2.34
N LEU A 248 20.92 -11.36 2.71
CA LEU A 248 21.57 -10.23 2.04
C LEU A 248 23.04 -10.11 2.47
N SER A 249 23.35 -10.31 3.74
CA SER A 249 24.72 -10.24 4.25
C SER A 249 25.55 -11.43 3.76
N ASN A 250 26.85 -11.22 3.51
CA ASN A 250 27.75 -12.32 3.20
C ASN A 250 28.09 -13.11 4.49
N PRO A 251 28.19 -14.45 4.43
CA PRO A 251 28.72 -15.24 5.54
C PRO A 251 30.16 -14.83 5.91
N GLU A 252 30.55 -15.09 7.15
CA GLU A 252 31.92 -14.82 7.62
C GLU A 252 32.96 -15.54 6.73
N GLY A 253 34.02 -14.82 6.35
CA GLY A 253 35.07 -15.32 5.45
C GLY A 253 34.72 -15.25 3.96
N PHE A 254 33.54 -14.74 3.59
CA PHE A 254 33.12 -14.57 2.20
C PHE A 254 33.11 -13.10 1.79
N ASP A 255 34.08 -12.67 0.98
CA ASP A 255 34.20 -11.27 0.56
C ASP A 255 33.29 -10.92 -0.64
N GLY A 256 33.20 -9.62 -0.95
CA GLY A 256 32.38 -9.13 -2.07
C GLY A 256 32.85 -9.61 -3.45
N THR A 257 34.14 -9.90 -3.60
CA THR A 257 34.74 -10.39 -4.86
C THR A 257 34.34 -11.84 -5.12
N ALA A 258 34.44 -12.68 -4.09
CA ALA A 258 33.99 -14.06 -4.11
C ALA A 258 32.48 -14.14 -4.38
N ARG A 259 31.69 -13.25 -3.77
CA ARG A 259 30.25 -13.13 -4.03
C ARG A 259 29.94 -12.77 -5.48
N ARG A 260 30.60 -11.75 -6.04
CA ARG A 260 30.40 -11.37 -7.45
C ARG A 260 30.72 -12.53 -8.39
N ARG A 261 31.86 -13.21 -8.18
CA ARG A 261 32.25 -14.37 -8.98
C ARG A 261 31.24 -15.52 -8.87
N MET A 262 30.78 -15.83 -7.66
CA MET A 262 29.75 -16.85 -7.43
C MET A 262 28.47 -16.53 -8.22
N LEU A 263 28.03 -15.27 -8.20
CA LEU A 263 26.84 -14.83 -8.93
C LEU A 263 27.06 -14.87 -10.45
N ASP A 264 28.24 -14.52 -10.95
CA ASP A 264 28.57 -14.60 -12.38
C ASP A 264 28.53 -16.06 -12.88
N ASP A 265 29.08 -16.98 -12.10
CA ASP A 265 29.08 -18.40 -12.44
C ASP A 265 27.66 -19.00 -12.34
N LEU A 266 26.88 -18.60 -11.33
CA LEU A 266 25.47 -18.96 -11.22
C LEU A 266 24.63 -18.40 -12.37
N ALA A 267 24.90 -17.17 -12.82
CA ALA A 267 24.24 -16.56 -13.96
C ALA A 267 24.53 -17.32 -15.25
N LYS A 268 25.77 -17.78 -15.47
CA LYS A 268 26.12 -18.65 -16.62
C LYS A 268 25.36 -19.98 -16.56
N LEU A 269 25.29 -20.62 -15.40
CA LEU A 269 24.56 -21.89 -15.22
C LEU A 269 23.06 -21.72 -15.49
N ASN A 270 22.46 -20.66 -14.95
CA ASN A 270 21.06 -20.34 -15.20
C ASN A 270 20.83 -19.99 -16.67
N GLN A 271 21.75 -19.28 -17.33
CA GLN A 271 21.62 -18.98 -18.76
C GLN A 271 21.65 -20.26 -19.61
N ALA A 272 22.54 -21.21 -19.30
CA ALA A 272 22.56 -22.51 -19.97
C ALA A 272 21.24 -23.28 -19.78
N LYS A 273 20.65 -23.22 -18.58
CA LYS A 273 19.34 -23.82 -18.29
C LYS A 273 18.18 -23.09 -18.97
N LEU A 274 18.25 -21.77 -19.07
CA LEU A 274 17.27 -20.98 -19.82
C LEU A 274 17.32 -21.33 -21.32
N ASP A 275 18.51 -21.54 -21.88
CA ASP A 275 18.68 -21.95 -23.28
C ASP A 275 18.15 -23.38 -23.52
N GLU A 276 18.19 -24.26 -22.51
CA GLU A 276 17.69 -25.64 -22.56
C GLU A 276 16.15 -25.73 -22.41
N PHE A 277 15.58 -25.06 -21.40
CA PHE A 277 14.18 -25.22 -21.00
C PHE A 277 13.27 -24.08 -21.48
N ALA A 278 13.83 -22.92 -21.84
CA ALA A 278 13.09 -21.70 -22.17
C ALA A 278 12.07 -21.25 -21.10
N ASP A 279 12.25 -21.66 -19.84
CA ASP A 279 11.39 -21.27 -18.71
C ASP A 279 11.69 -19.81 -18.28
N PRO A 280 10.71 -18.90 -18.41
CA PRO A 280 10.88 -17.49 -18.00
C PRO A 280 11.27 -17.31 -16.53
N GLU A 281 10.91 -18.24 -15.64
CA GLU A 281 11.24 -18.16 -14.22
C GLU A 281 12.75 -18.28 -13.97
N ILE A 282 13.50 -18.92 -14.87
CA ILE A 282 14.97 -18.95 -14.80
C ILE A 282 15.55 -17.55 -15.03
N SER A 283 15.01 -16.80 -15.99
CA SER A 283 15.42 -15.39 -16.21
C SER A 283 15.08 -14.52 -15.01
N THR A 284 13.91 -14.74 -14.40
CA THR A 284 13.52 -14.06 -13.16
C THR A 284 14.52 -14.29 -12.03
N ARG A 285 14.95 -15.54 -11.81
CA ARG A 285 15.95 -15.88 -10.78
C ARG A 285 17.28 -15.15 -11.01
N ILE A 286 17.77 -15.10 -12.25
CA ILE A 286 19.00 -14.35 -12.58
C ILE A 286 18.85 -12.88 -12.16
N LYS A 287 17.75 -12.23 -12.54
CA LYS A 287 17.49 -10.82 -12.20
C LYS A 287 17.38 -10.58 -10.70
N GLN A 288 16.75 -11.50 -9.97
CA GLN A 288 16.62 -11.42 -8.52
C GLN A 288 17.98 -11.51 -7.82
N TYR A 289 18.88 -12.40 -8.28
CA TYR A 289 20.23 -12.48 -7.74
C TYR A 289 21.04 -11.20 -7.97
N GLU A 290 20.94 -10.60 -9.15
CA GLU A 290 21.60 -9.31 -9.45
C GLU A 290 21.03 -8.15 -8.64
N LEU A 291 19.72 -8.14 -8.39
CA LEU A 291 19.10 -7.15 -7.51
C LEU A 291 19.59 -7.34 -6.08
N ALA A 292 19.58 -8.57 -5.56
CA ALA A 292 20.06 -8.88 -4.22
C ALA A 292 21.53 -8.45 -4.02
N TYR A 293 22.38 -8.63 -5.03
CA TYR A 293 23.76 -8.14 -4.98
C TYR A 293 23.85 -6.62 -4.86
N ARG A 294 23.11 -5.87 -5.70
CA ARG A 294 23.07 -4.40 -5.64
C ARG A 294 22.56 -3.89 -4.30
N MET A 295 21.54 -4.57 -3.77
CA MET A 295 20.96 -4.27 -2.45
C MET A 295 21.96 -4.39 -1.29
N GLN A 296 23.03 -5.20 -1.42
CA GLN A 296 24.03 -5.35 -0.34
C GLN A 296 24.68 -4.02 0.06
N THR A 297 24.79 -3.07 -0.87
CA THR A 297 25.34 -1.74 -0.62
C THR A 297 24.25 -0.73 -0.24
N SER A 298 23.09 -0.80 -0.89
CA SER A 298 22.03 0.20 -0.72
C SER A 298 21.15 0.00 0.52
N VAL A 299 20.97 -1.23 0.98
CA VAL A 299 20.08 -1.54 2.12
C VAL A 299 20.67 -1.09 3.47
N PRO A 300 21.96 -1.28 3.77
CA PRO A 300 22.53 -0.77 5.02
C PRO A 300 22.33 0.73 5.19
N GLU A 301 22.67 1.52 4.17
CA GLU A 301 22.42 2.97 4.16
C GLU A 301 20.94 3.30 4.30
N LEU A 302 20.04 2.49 3.75
CA LEU A 302 18.61 2.72 3.85
C LEU A 302 18.10 2.52 5.30
N THR A 303 18.59 1.48 6.00
CA THR A 303 18.08 1.05 7.31
C THR A 303 18.79 1.68 8.51
N GLU A 304 19.94 2.30 8.30
CA GLU A 304 20.68 3.04 9.32
C GLU A 304 20.22 4.50 9.38
N PHE A 305 19.83 4.95 10.57
CA PHE A 305 19.26 6.27 10.79
C PHE A 305 20.20 7.19 11.58
N SER A 306 21.43 6.73 11.89
CA SER A 306 22.44 7.50 12.63
C SER A 306 22.71 8.90 12.06
N ASP A 307 22.54 9.06 10.75
CA ASP A 307 22.84 10.30 10.03
C ASP A 307 21.61 11.23 9.91
N GLU A 308 20.43 10.80 10.41
CA GLU A 308 19.24 11.65 10.44
C GLU A 308 19.35 12.71 11.54
N PRO A 309 19.02 13.98 11.25
CA PRO A 309 19.01 15.02 12.28
C PRO A 309 18.07 14.69 13.43
N GLN A 310 18.47 15.02 14.66
CA GLN A 310 17.67 14.72 15.86
C GLN A 310 16.23 15.25 15.78
N HIS A 311 16.03 16.45 15.25
CA HIS A 311 14.70 17.03 15.09
C HIS A 311 13.78 16.22 14.16
N VAL A 312 14.36 15.52 13.16
CA VAL A 312 13.60 14.61 12.28
C VAL A 312 13.19 13.39 13.09
N LEU A 313 14.13 12.75 13.79
CA LEU A 313 13.87 11.59 14.64
C LEU A 313 12.78 11.88 15.70
N ASP A 314 12.90 13.01 16.40
CA ASP A 314 11.94 13.45 17.40
C ASP A 314 10.53 13.65 16.80
N SER A 315 10.47 14.12 15.56
CA SER A 315 9.19 14.35 14.88
C SER A 315 8.41 13.06 14.61
N TYR A 316 9.11 11.94 14.37
CA TYR A 316 8.54 10.59 14.18
C TYR A 316 8.23 9.90 15.52
N GLY A 317 8.74 10.40 16.63
CA GLY A 317 8.44 9.90 17.96
C GLY A 317 9.44 8.86 18.48
N PRO A 318 9.29 8.44 19.75
CA PRO A 318 10.34 7.76 20.52
C PRO A 318 10.68 6.35 20.02
N ASP A 319 9.80 5.74 19.21
CA ASP A 319 10.00 4.40 18.66
C ASP A 319 10.68 4.40 17.28
N VAL A 320 11.05 5.56 16.73
CA VAL A 320 11.61 5.68 15.38
C VAL A 320 12.92 4.90 15.21
N MET A 321 13.71 4.75 16.27
CA MET A 321 14.98 4.01 16.24
C MET A 321 14.81 2.50 16.48
N LYS A 322 13.59 2.04 16.79
CA LYS A 322 13.31 0.64 17.12
C LYS A 322 12.80 -0.09 15.88
N ARG A 323 13.66 -0.90 15.25
CA ARG A 323 13.27 -1.71 14.08
C ARG A 323 12.00 -2.52 14.31
N GLY A 324 11.11 -2.50 13.32
CA GLY A 324 9.81 -3.20 13.35
C GLY A 324 8.66 -2.42 13.99
N THR A 325 8.91 -1.22 14.53
CA THR A 325 7.82 -0.32 14.93
C THR A 325 7.22 0.40 13.73
N TYR A 326 6.01 0.93 13.90
CA TYR A 326 5.38 1.75 12.88
C TYR A 326 6.18 3.02 12.58
N ALA A 327 6.73 3.65 13.62
CA ALA A 327 7.55 4.86 13.50
C ALA A 327 8.82 4.62 12.67
N TYR A 328 9.56 3.55 12.97
CA TYR A 328 10.74 3.16 12.19
C TYR A 328 10.37 2.93 10.72
N ASN A 329 9.27 2.21 10.47
CA ASN A 329 8.83 1.91 9.11
C ASN A 329 8.31 3.15 8.35
N CYS A 330 7.75 4.16 9.04
CA CYS A 330 7.37 5.42 8.40
C CYS A 330 8.59 6.22 7.94
N LEU A 331 9.64 6.32 8.77
CA LEU A 331 10.89 6.96 8.36
C LEU A 331 11.57 6.18 7.23
N LEU A 332 11.56 4.85 7.31
CA LEU A 332 12.04 3.98 6.24
C LEU A 332 11.24 4.18 4.94
N ALA A 333 9.92 4.34 5.02
CA ALA A 333 9.07 4.62 3.85
C ALA A 333 9.45 5.93 3.17
N ARG A 334 9.77 6.98 3.93
CA ARG A 334 10.30 8.23 3.38
C ARG A 334 11.63 8.00 2.64
N ARG A 335 12.58 7.31 3.27
CA ARG A 335 13.90 6.99 2.66
C ARG A 335 13.80 6.11 1.42
N LEU A 336 12.79 5.23 1.37
CA LEU A 336 12.45 4.42 0.19
C LEU A 336 11.87 5.27 -0.93
N ALA A 337 10.98 6.21 -0.61
CA ALA A 337 10.43 7.16 -1.57
C ALA A 337 11.51 8.07 -2.18
N GLU A 338 12.49 8.50 -1.39
CA GLU A 338 13.65 9.30 -1.85
C GLU A 338 14.52 8.54 -2.85
N ARG A 339 14.56 7.21 -2.72
CA ARG A 339 15.26 6.30 -3.63
C ARG A 339 14.35 5.75 -4.72
N ASP A 340 13.23 6.42 -4.97
CA ASP A 340 12.30 6.11 -6.05
C ASP A 340 11.77 4.67 -6.04
N VAL A 341 11.51 4.13 -4.85
CA VAL A 341 10.67 2.93 -4.73
C VAL A 341 9.23 3.31 -5.05
N ARG A 342 8.65 2.61 -6.04
CA ARG A 342 7.36 2.98 -6.64
C ARG A 342 6.18 2.64 -5.73
N PHE A 343 6.22 1.50 -5.05
CA PHE A 343 5.15 1.09 -4.13
C PHE A 343 5.74 0.65 -2.79
N VAL A 344 5.41 1.39 -1.74
CA VAL A 344 5.82 1.10 -0.37
C VAL A 344 4.58 0.75 0.43
N GLN A 345 4.50 -0.49 0.89
CA GLN A 345 3.38 -0.99 1.67
C GLN A 345 3.81 -1.20 3.12
N LEU A 346 3.15 -0.50 4.04
CA LEU A 346 3.32 -0.71 5.48
C LEU A 346 2.06 -1.38 6.01
N PHE A 347 2.16 -2.60 6.53
CA PHE A 347 1.10 -3.20 7.31
C PHE A 347 1.35 -2.96 8.81
N HIS A 348 0.41 -2.27 9.46
CA HIS A 348 0.37 -2.12 10.90
C HIS A 348 -0.70 -3.01 11.49
N MET A 349 -0.30 -4.00 12.27
CA MET A 349 -1.20 -5.01 12.83
C MET A 349 -1.74 -4.57 14.20
N GLY A 350 -2.93 -5.04 14.57
CA GLY A 350 -3.47 -4.88 15.93
C GLY A 350 -4.74 -4.05 16.04
N TRP A 351 -5.33 -3.63 14.91
CA TRP A 351 -6.57 -2.85 14.91
C TRP A 351 -7.83 -3.69 15.19
N ASP A 352 -7.70 -5.01 15.20
CA ASP A 352 -8.83 -5.92 15.35
C ASP A 352 -9.36 -6.00 16.79
N GLN A 353 -10.22 -5.07 17.18
CA GLN A 353 -10.60 -4.85 18.58
C GLN A 353 -12.03 -5.30 18.87
N HIS A 354 -12.25 -6.62 18.90
CA HIS A 354 -13.53 -7.24 19.27
C HIS A 354 -13.88 -7.07 20.75
N PHE A 355 -12.89 -6.84 21.61
CA PHE A 355 -13.05 -6.63 23.05
C PHE A 355 -11.98 -5.68 23.57
N THR A 356 -12.24 -5.04 24.70
CA THR A 356 -11.28 -4.14 25.40
C THR A 356 -10.79 -2.99 24.52
N LEU A 357 -11.63 -2.54 23.57
CA LEU A 357 -11.33 -1.44 22.66
C LEU A 357 -10.88 -0.18 23.42
N PRO A 358 -11.53 0.25 24.53
CA PRO A 358 -11.10 1.44 25.27
C PRO A 358 -9.66 1.42 25.79
N LYS A 359 -9.10 0.23 26.05
CA LYS A 359 -7.70 0.08 26.51
C LYS A 359 -6.74 -0.13 25.34
N GLN A 360 -7.19 -0.76 24.26
CA GLN A 360 -6.33 -1.14 23.13
C GLN A 360 -6.22 -0.01 22.09
N LEU A 361 -7.30 0.73 21.83
CA LEU A 361 -7.35 1.76 20.80
C LEU A 361 -6.37 2.92 21.03
N PRO A 362 -6.21 3.47 22.26
CA PRO A 362 -5.22 4.51 22.52
C PRO A 362 -3.79 4.06 22.19
N GLY A 363 -3.45 2.79 22.44
CA GLY A 363 -2.14 2.23 22.06
C GLY A 363 -1.94 2.19 20.54
N GLN A 364 -2.94 1.74 19.78
CA GLN A 364 -2.88 1.74 18.31
C GLN A 364 -2.77 3.16 17.73
N CYS A 365 -3.51 4.12 18.29
CA CYS A 365 -3.46 5.50 17.85
C CYS A 365 -2.09 6.13 18.18
N ARG A 366 -1.58 5.92 19.40
CA ARG A 366 -0.24 6.38 19.81
C ARG A 366 0.87 5.87 18.90
N ASP A 367 0.76 4.64 18.40
CA ASP A 367 1.76 4.05 17.51
C ASP A 367 1.75 4.68 16.10
N THR A 368 0.61 5.15 15.64
CA THR A 368 0.38 5.53 14.23
C THR A 368 0.23 7.02 14.00
N ASP A 369 -0.25 7.76 14.98
CA ASP A 369 -0.63 9.17 14.87
C ASP A 369 0.58 10.08 14.57
N GLN A 370 1.52 10.19 15.53
CA GLN A 370 2.71 11.02 15.38
C GLN A 370 3.57 10.65 14.15
N PRO A 371 3.89 9.37 13.88
CA PRO A 371 4.76 9.03 12.76
C PRO A 371 4.09 9.19 11.39
N THR A 372 2.75 9.03 11.29
CA THR A 372 2.03 9.29 10.03
C THR A 372 2.10 10.78 9.70
N ARG A 373 1.87 11.66 10.68
CA ARG A 373 2.05 13.11 10.51
C ARG A 373 3.49 13.49 10.17
N ALA A 374 4.46 12.83 10.77
CA ALA A 374 5.88 13.04 10.45
C ALA A 374 6.18 12.72 9.00
N LEU A 375 5.78 11.54 8.53
CA LEU A 375 5.96 11.11 7.15
C LEU A 375 5.36 12.11 6.15
N ILE A 376 4.11 12.53 6.36
CA ILE A 376 3.44 13.46 5.44
C ILE A 376 4.15 14.81 5.41
N ASN A 377 4.53 15.36 6.57
CA ASN A 377 5.23 16.64 6.62
C ASN A 377 6.66 16.55 6.04
N ASP A 378 7.38 15.45 6.24
CA ASP A 378 8.68 15.21 5.61
C ASP A 378 8.57 15.18 4.09
N LEU A 379 7.57 14.45 3.55
CA LEU A 379 7.32 14.41 2.11
C LEU A 379 6.99 15.80 1.56
N LYS A 380 6.19 16.60 2.28
CA LYS A 380 5.89 18.00 1.91
C LYS A 380 7.14 18.87 1.89
N GLN A 381 7.93 18.85 2.96
CA GLN A 381 9.14 19.66 3.09
C GLN A 381 10.16 19.34 1.99
N ARG A 382 10.17 18.09 1.51
CA ARG A 382 11.02 17.62 0.41
C ARG A 382 10.41 17.83 -0.98
N GLY A 383 9.21 18.40 -1.08
CA GLY A 383 8.50 18.56 -2.36
C GLY A 383 8.04 17.25 -3.00
N MET A 384 8.02 16.15 -2.23
CA MET A 384 7.67 14.81 -2.70
C MET A 384 6.20 14.45 -2.46
N LEU A 385 5.44 15.22 -1.67
CA LEU A 385 4.01 14.93 -1.49
C LEU A 385 3.23 15.16 -2.80
N ASP A 386 3.71 16.07 -3.66
CA ASP A 386 3.04 16.42 -4.91
C ASP A 386 3.08 15.28 -5.96
N ASP A 387 4.06 14.37 -5.87
CA ASP A 387 4.20 13.18 -6.74
C ASP A 387 4.10 11.85 -5.96
N THR A 388 3.74 11.88 -4.67
CA THR A 388 3.53 10.69 -3.83
C THR A 388 2.09 10.62 -3.36
N LEU A 389 1.39 9.56 -3.75
CA LEU A 389 0.09 9.25 -3.18
C LEU A 389 0.28 8.53 -1.84
N VAL A 390 -0.26 9.09 -0.76
CA VAL A 390 -0.30 8.43 0.55
C VAL A 390 -1.73 7.99 0.83
N VAL A 391 -1.90 6.71 1.19
CA VAL A 391 -3.19 6.10 1.52
C VAL A 391 -3.12 5.55 2.94
N TRP A 392 -4.12 5.84 3.78
CA TRP A 392 -4.21 5.31 5.14
C TRP A 392 -5.60 4.72 5.36
N GLY A 393 -5.64 3.45 5.78
CA GLY A 393 -6.91 2.78 6.07
C GLY A 393 -6.74 1.27 6.23
N GLY A 394 -7.83 0.59 6.55
CA GLY A 394 -7.91 -0.87 6.70
C GLY A 394 -8.74 -1.54 5.61
N GLU A 395 -9.13 -2.79 5.89
CA GLU A 395 -9.86 -3.69 5.00
C GLU A 395 -11.39 -3.58 5.05
N PHE A 396 -11.93 -3.00 6.12
CA PHE A 396 -13.36 -2.72 6.34
C PHE A 396 -13.50 -1.84 7.60
N GLY A 397 -14.73 -1.63 8.10
CA GLY A 397 -15.00 -0.90 9.35
C GLY A 397 -15.47 -1.77 10.50
N ARG A 398 -15.96 -1.10 11.54
CA ARG A 398 -16.41 -1.71 12.80
C ARG A 398 -17.89 -1.45 13.04
N THR A 399 -18.55 -2.41 13.69
CA THR A 399 -19.99 -2.34 13.97
C THR A 399 -20.33 -1.22 14.92
N SER A 400 -21.52 -0.64 14.74
CA SER A 400 -22.17 0.32 15.64
C SER A 400 -22.54 -0.26 17.00
N TYR A 401 -22.64 -1.58 17.07
CA TYR A 401 -22.96 -2.35 18.27
C TYR A 401 -21.74 -3.07 18.83
N CYS A 402 -21.83 -3.46 20.10
CA CYS A 402 -20.81 -4.24 20.78
C CYS A 402 -20.88 -5.73 20.42
N GLN A 403 -19.74 -6.37 20.22
CA GLN A 403 -19.65 -7.84 20.26
C GLN A 403 -19.73 -8.31 21.72
N GLY A 404 -20.76 -9.06 22.06
CA GLY A 404 -21.04 -9.40 23.47
C GLY A 404 -21.89 -8.34 24.17
N ALA A 405 -22.00 -8.50 25.48
CA ALA A 405 -22.64 -7.51 26.34
C ALA A 405 -21.85 -6.19 26.35
N LEU A 406 -22.57 -5.07 26.34
CA LEU A 406 -21.94 -3.76 26.47
C LEU A 406 -21.38 -3.59 27.90
N ASN A 407 -20.08 -3.32 27.98
CA ASN A 407 -19.40 -2.94 29.20
C ASN A 407 -18.47 -1.76 28.91
N ALA A 408 -18.60 -0.67 29.65
CA ALA A 408 -17.87 0.57 29.38
C ALA A 408 -16.34 0.41 29.34
N GLU A 409 -15.78 -0.57 30.06
CA GLU A 409 -14.33 -0.81 30.13
C GLU A 409 -13.83 -1.85 29.12
N THR A 410 -14.68 -2.78 28.71
CA THR A 410 -14.27 -3.98 27.96
C THR A 410 -15.02 -4.21 26.66
N TYR A 411 -15.92 -3.29 26.26
CA TYR A 411 -16.61 -3.40 24.98
C TYR A 411 -15.61 -3.45 23.82
N GLY A 412 -16.06 -4.03 22.71
CA GLY A 412 -15.39 -3.94 21.43
C GLY A 412 -16.38 -4.19 20.31
N ARG A 413 -15.91 -4.10 19.07
CA ARG A 413 -16.77 -4.04 17.88
C ARG A 413 -16.46 -5.18 16.94
N ASP A 414 -17.49 -5.74 16.35
CA ASP A 414 -17.37 -6.75 15.31
C ASP A 414 -17.12 -6.10 13.93
N HIS A 415 -16.99 -6.91 12.88
CA HIS A 415 -16.69 -6.45 11.53
C HIS A 415 -17.89 -5.79 10.84
N HIS A 416 -17.65 -4.69 10.15
CA HIS A 416 -18.67 -3.97 9.38
C HIS A 416 -18.16 -3.55 7.99
N PRO A 417 -18.44 -4.33 6.94
CA PRO A 417 -17.91 -4.06 5.60
C PRO A 417 -18.74 -3.06 4.77
N ARG A 418 -19.90 -2.64 5.28
CA ARG A 418 -20.90 -1.84 4.52
C ARG A 418 -20.67 -0.34 4.53
N CYS A 419 -19.98 0.19 5.52
CA CYS A 419 -19.54 1.58 5.53
C CYS A 419 -18.33 1.74 6.47
N PHE A 420 -17.28 2.39 6.00
CA PHE A 420 -16.09 2.67 6.79
C PHE A 420 -15.28 3.83 6.21
N SER A 421 -14.29 4.27 6.98
CA SER A 421 -13.46 5.40 6.62
C SER A 421 -12.06 5.01 6.15
N LEU A 422 -11.58 5.74 5.15
CA LEU A 422 -10.21 5.73 4.65
C LEU A 422 -9.85 7.16 4.24
N TRP A 423 -8.59 7.56 4.32
CA TRP A 423 -8.18 8.85 3.78
C TRP A 423 -6.95 8.76 2.88
N MET A 424 -6.86 9.74 1.99
CA MET A 424 -5.79 9.87 0.99
C MET A 424 -5.23 11.28 1.00
N THR A 425 -3.96 11.45 0.67
CA THR A 425 -3.33 12.77 0.47
C THR A 425 -2.20 12.69 -0.55
N GLY A 426 -1.82 13.84 -1.08
CA GLY A 426 -0.78 13.96 -2.11
C GLY A 426 -1.24 13.56 -3.51
N ALA A 427 -0.34 13.75 -4.47
CA ALA A 427 -0.49 13.33 -5.87
C ALA A 427 -1.88 13.54 -6.50
N GLY A 428 -2.35 14.78 -6.57
CA GLY A 428 -3.60 15.13 -7.29
C GLY A 428 -4.90 14.80 -6.57
N ILE A 429 -4.87 14.44 -5.28
CA ILE A 429 -6.06 14.34 -4.43
C ILE A 429 -6.51 15.72 -3.96
N LYS A 430 -7.82 15.99 -3.97
CA LYS A 430 -8.42 17.21 -3.40
C LYS A 430 -8.16 17.27 -1.91
N ARG A 431 -7.60 18.38 -1.45
CA ARG A 431 -7.25 18.59 -0.06
C ARG A 431 -8.43 19.16 0.74
N GLY A 432 -8.53 18.85 2.03
CA GLY A 432 -9.57 19.37 2.92
C GLY A 432 -10.99 18.89 2.59
N LEU A 433 -11.13 17.72 1.95
CA LEU A 433 -12.43 17.20 1.52
C LEU A 433 -12.89 16.04 2.42
N THR A 434 -14.12 16.09 2.91
CA THR A 434 -14.83 14.91 3.40
C THR A 434 -15.82 14.44 2.35
N TYR A 435 -15.63 13.22 1.85
CA TYR A 435 -16.38 12.64 0.75
C TYR A 435 -17.27 11.49 1.22
N GLY A 436 -18.54 11.56 0.85
CA GLY A 436 -19.57 10.60 1.22
C GLY A 436 -20.02 10.70 2.67
N ALA A 437 -21.12 10.01 2.98
CA ALA A 437 -21.76 10.05 4.28
C ALA A 437 -22.38 8.69 4.65
N THR A 438 -22.56 8.50 5.94
CA THR A 438 -23.21 7.34 6.56
C THR A 438 -24.38 7.81 7.42
N ASP A 439 -25.32 6.91 7.68
CA ASP A 439 -26.48 7.19 8.55
C ASP A 439 -26.06 7.55 9.99
N GLU A 440 -27.03 7.96 10.81
CA GLU A 440 -26.80 8.42 12.18
C GLU A 440 -26.16 7.37 13.09
N LEU A 441 -26.24 6.08 12.72
CA LEU A 441 -25.66 4.98 13.47
C LEU A 441 -24.38 4.45 12.84
N CYS A 442 -23.92 5.00 11.71
CA CYS A 442 -22.80 4.46 10.93
C CYS A 442 -23.04 2.98 10.54
N TYR A 443 -24.27 2.66 10.10
CA TYR A 443 -24.67 1.31 9.69
C TYR A 443 -24.83 1.17 8.16
N ASN A 444 -25.34 2.20 7.48
CA ASN A 444 -25.44 2.28 6.02
C ASN A 444 -24.78 3.54 5.46
N ILE A 445 -24.37 3.46 4.20
CA ILE A 445 -23.99 4.62 3.39
C ILE A 445 -25.25 5.37 2.97
N THR A 446 -25.24 6.69 3.11
CA THR A 446 -26.31 7.58 2.66
C THR A 446 -25.93 8.38 1.42
N GLU A 447 -24.63 8.64 1.21
CA GLU A 447 -24.14 9.46 0.09
C GLU A 447 -22.82 8.93 -0.48
N ASN A 448 -22.70 8.98 -1.81
CA ASN A 448 -21.49 8.74 -2.60
C ASN A 448 -20.71 7.47 -2.21
N PRO A 449 -21.29 6.25 -2.36
CA PRO A 449 -20.60 5.01 -2.04
C PRO A 449 -19.31 4.85 -2.85
N VAL A 450 -18.24 4.40 -2.19
CA VAL A 450 -16.96 4.09 -2.83
C VAL A 450 -16.64 2.62 -2.60
N HIS A 451 -16.63 1.84 -3.68
CA HIS A 451 -16.24 0.44 -3.61
C HIS A 451 -14.70 0.31 -3.59
N VAL A 452 -14.18 -0.79 -3.04
CA VAL A 452 -12.72 -1.07 -3.09
C VAL A 452 -12.16 -1.08 -4.52
N HIS A 453 -12.96 -1.49 -5.52
CA HIS A 453 -12.57 -1.40 -6.92
C HIS A 453 -12.50 0.04 -7.44
N ASP A 454 -13.35 0.94 -6.93
CA ASP A 454 -13.32 2.37 -7.29
C ASP A 454 -12.08 3.03 -6.69
N LEU A 455 -11.69 2.64 -5.48
CA LEU A 455 -10.41 3.04 -4.88
C LEU A 455 -9.23 2.59 -5.76
N HIS A 456 -9.19 1.32 -6.18
CA HIS A 456 -8.14 0.82 -7.08
C HIS A 456 -8.11 1.56 -8.42
N ALA A 457 -9.28 1.77 -9.03
CA ALA A 457 -9.43 2.52 -10.27
C ALA A 457 -8.86 3.93 -10.14
N THR A 458 -9.18 4.62 -9.05
CA THR A 458 -8.73 5.98 -8.78
C THR A 458 -7.22 6.05 -8.52
N MET A 459 -6.66 5.11 -7.75
CA MET A 459 -5.22 5.03 -7.53
C MET A 459 -4.46 4.81 -8.84
N LEU A 460 -4.92 3.89 -9.69
CA LEU A 460 -4.31 3.63 -10.99
C LEU A 460 -4.42 4.83 -11.93
N HIS A 461 -5.56 5.52 -11.93
CA HIS A 461 -5.76 6.74 -12.71
C HIS A 461 -4.73 7.83 -12.33
N LEU A 462 -4.53 8.06 -11.02
CA LEU A 462 -3.51 9.01 -10.54
C LEU A 462 -2.10 8.63 -10.99
N LEU A 463 -1.81 7.35 -11.18
CA LEU A 463 -0.53 6.86 -11.69
C LEU A 463 -0.43 6.84 -13.22
N GLY A 464 -1.42 7.41 -13.91
CA GLY A 464 -1.48 7.49 -15.38
C GLY A 464 -1.95 6.19 -16.05
N ILE A 465 -2.57 5.27 -15.30
CA ILE A 465 -3.04 3.98 -15.80
C ILE A 465 -4.56 3.98 -15.88
N ASP A 466 -5.08 3.86 -17.10
CA ASP A 466 -6.43 3.33 -17.30
C ASP A 466 -6.44 1.85 -16.91
N HIS A 467 -7.15 1.55 -15.81
CA HIS A 467 -7.20 0.24 -15.20
C HIS A 467 -7.85 -0.82 -16.10
N GLU A 468 -8.67 -0.44 -17.08
CA GLU A 468 -9.34 -1.38 -17.98
C GLU A 468 -8.37 -1.95 -19.01
N ARG A 469 -7.31 -1.19 -19.29
CA ARG A 469 -6.29 -1.52 -20.29
C ARG A 469 -5.08 -2.25 -19.70
N LEU A 470 -4.97 -2.32 -18.37
CA LEU A 470 -3.94 -3.10 -17.68
C LEU A 470 -4.38 -4.57 -17.56
N THR A 471 -4.07 -5.33 -18.61
CA THR A 471 -4.49 -6.74 -18.74
C THR A 471 -3.32 -7.70 -18.85
N TYR A 472 -3.49 -8.94 -18.40
CA TYR A 472 -2.52 -10.01 -18.55
C TYR A 472 -3.19 -11.30 -19.04
N ARG A 473 -2.62 -11.94 -20.08
CA ARG A 473 -3.13 -13.21 -20.61
C ARG A 473 -2.70 -14.37 -19.70
N PHE A 474 -3.65 -15.04 -19.08
CA PHE A 474 -3.42 -16.20 -18.22
C PHE A 474 -4.47 -17.27 -18.48
N GLN A 475 -4.05 -18.54 -18.61
CA GLN A 475 -4.94 -19.69 -18.85
C GLN A 475 -5.97 -19.46 -19.97
N GLY A 476 -5.57 -18.79 -21.06
CA GLY A 476 -6.43 -18.54 -22.22
C GLY A 476 -7.38 -17.34 -22.10
N ARG A 477 -7.37 -16.59 -20.99
CA ARG A 477 -8.20 -15.40 -20.77
C ARG A 477 -7.34 -14.15 -20.50
N ASP A 478 -7.76 -13.00 -21.02
CA ASP A 478 -7.20 -11.71 -20.60
C ASP A 478 -7.82 -11.29 -19.27
N PHE A 479 -6.99 -11.21 -18.24
CA PHE A 479 -7.38 -10.75 -16.93
C PHE A 479 -7.08 -9.26 -16.79
N ARG A 480 -8.11 -8.46 -16.60
CA ARG A 480 -7.97 -7.11 -16.03
C ARG A 480 -7.51 -7.24 -14.57
N LEU A 481 -6.46 -6.54 -14.19
CA LEU A 481 -5.85 -6.75 -12.86
C LEU A 481 -6.75 -6.33 -11.71
N THR A 482 -7.59 -5.29 -11.90
CA THR A 482 -8.64 -4.85 -10.96
C THR A 482 -9.97 -5.60 -11.07
N ASP A 483 -10.00 -6.74 -11.77
CA ASP A 483 -11.25 -7.46 -12.11
C ASP A 483 -12.22 -6.64 -12.98
N VAL A 484 -13.49 -7.04 -13.09
CA VAL A 484 -14.49 -6.46 -14.02
C VAL A 484 -15.29 -5.28 -13.45
N HIS A 485 -14.81 -4.66 -12.37
CA HIS A 485 -15.53 -3.63 -11.60
C HIS A 485 -14.66 -2.39 -11.37
N GLY A 486 -15.23 -1.30 -10.89
CA GLY A 486 -14.49 -0.11 -10.49
C GLY A 486 -14.61 1.03 -11.49
N SER A 487 -14.85 2.23 -10.97
CA SER A 487 -14.89 3.50 -11.68
C SER A 487 -14.00 4.51 -10.97
N VAL A 488 -13.41 5.43 -11.72
CA VAL A 488 -12.61 6.52 -11.13
C VAL A 488 -13.52 7.47 -10.34
N VAL A 489 -13.19 7.72 -9.08
CA VAL A 489 -13.89 8.67 -8.21
C VAL A 489 -13.41 10.08 -8.54
N ASN A 490 -13.94 10.67 -9.60
CA ASN A 490 -13.50 11.98 -10.10
C ASN A 490 -13.68 13.11 -9.08
N ASP A 491 -14.67 13.00 -8.19
CA ASP A 491 -15.01 14.04 -7.23
C ASP A 491 -13.91 14.30 -6.18
N ILE A 492 -12.99 13.35 -5.98
CA ILE A 492 -11.85 13.49 -5.06
C ILE A 492 -10.54 13.90 -5.75
N LEU A 493 -10.55 14.17 -7.07
CA LEU A 493 -9.36 14.55 -7.87
C LEU A 493 -9.25 16.06 -8.08
N ALA A 494 -8.06 16.64 -7.91
CA ALA A 494 -7.80 18.10 -7.95
C ALA A 494 -7.59 18.70 -9.35
#